data_AF-A0A7Y4T435-F1
#
_entry.id   AF-A0A7Y4T435-F1
#
_cell.length_a   1.000
_cell.length_b   1.000
_cell.length_c   1.000
_cell.angle_alpha   90.00
_cell.angle_beta   90.00
_cell.angle_gamma   90.00
#
_symmetry.space_group_name_H-M   'P 1'
#
loop_
_entity.id
_entity.type
_entity.pdbx_description
1 polymer ?
#
loop_
_entity_poly.entity_id
_entity_poly.type
_entity_poly.pdbx_seq_one_letter_code
_entity_poly.pdbx_strand_id
1 'polypeptide(L)'
;MKTAIPTQAHEAVSANVGAQYRWENVSEAGAYYSNWSGHLLRVPEYALKDGFSPLIDIRGKEPMLVTKLSDDPFVCLSKARSIAANLDLAVNF
;
A
#
# COMPACT_ATOMS: atom_id res chain seq x y z
N MET A 1 3.52 -25.01 -33.36
CA MET A 1 3.52 -24.94 -31.88
C MET A 1 3.30 -23.50 -31.48
N LYS A 2 2.10 -23.14 -31.01
CA LYS A 2 1.79 -21.79 -30.50
C LYS A 2 1.85 -21.84 -28.98
N THR A 3 2.86 -21.22 -28.39
CA THR A 3 2.98 -21.10 -26.93
C THR A 3 1.97 -20.06 -26.45
N ALA A 4 0.99 -20.50 -25.67
CA ALA A 4 0.00 -19.62 -25.06
C ALA A 4 0.68 -18.75 -23.98
N ILE A 5 0.56 -17.44 -24.15
CA ILE A 5 0.95 -16.44 -23.16
C ILE A 5 -0.10 -16.51 -22.04
N PRO A 6 0.28 -16.72 -20.76
CA PRO A 6 -0.70 -16.78 -19.69
C PRO A 6 -1.42 -15.43 -19.57
N THR A 7 -2.73 -15.51 -19.83
CA THR A 7 -3.77 -14.51 -19.67
C THR A 7 -3.63 -13.75 -18.34
N GLN A 8 -3.68 -12.42 -18.44
CA GLN A 8 -3.65 -11.51 -17.30
C GLN A 8 -4.72 -11.90 -16.27
N ALA A 9 -4.28 -12.21 -15.04
CA ALA A 9 -5.18 -12.33 -13.91
C ALA A 9 -5.83 -10.97 -13.68
N HIS A 10 -7.16 -10.92 -13.83
CA HIS A 10 -7.96 -9.80 -13.40
C HIS A 10 -7.84 -9.68 -11.88
N GLU A 11 -7.09 -8.67 -11.45
CA GLU A 11 -6.86 -8.40 -10.03
C GLU A 11 -8.17 -7.92 -9.41
N ALA A 12 -8.68 -8.69 -8.44
CA ALA A 12 -9.76 -8.26 -7.59
C ALA A 12 -9.37 -6.91 -6.98
N VAL A 13 -10.25 -5.91 -7.09
CA VAL A 13 -10.09 -4.67 -6.34
C VAL A 13 -10.09 -5.08 -4.88
N SER A 14 -8.91 -5.02 -4.25
CA SER A 14 -8.71 -5.28 -2.83
C SER A 14 -9.79 -4.58 -2.02
N ALA A 15 -10.43 -5.29 -1.09
CA ALA A 15 -11.69 -4.88 -0.48
C ALA A 15 -11.63 -3.54 0.30
N ASN A 16 -10.43 -2.97 0.49
CA ASN A 16 -10.18 -1.75 1.27
C ASN A 16 -9.32 -0.70 0.54
N VAL A 17 -9.15 -0.76 -0.79
CA VAL A 17 -8.40 0.29 -1.52
C VAL A 17 -9.09 1.64 -1.35
N GLY A 18 -8.33 2.67 -1.00
CA GLY A 18 -8.84 4.02 -0.70
C GLY A 18 -9.25 4.23 0.76
N ALA A 19 -9.30 3.18 1.58
CA ALA A 19 -9.55 3.33 3.01
C ALA A 19 -8.37 4.02 3.71
N GLN A 20 -8.69 4.91 4.65
CA GLN A 20 -7.70 5.66 5.43
C GLN A 20 -7.61 5.12 6.85
N TYR A 21 -6.37 4.94 7.30
CA TYR A 21 -6.06 4.44 8.63
C TYR A 21 -5.03 5.37 9.30
N ARG A 22 -5.05 5.43 10.62
CA ARG A 22 -3.87 5.91 11.36
C ARG A 22 -2.76 4.89 11.18
N TRP A 23 -1.53 5.34 11.00
CA TRP A 23 -0.36 4.47 10.85
C TRP A 23 -0.27 3.43 11.98
N GLU A 24 -0.54 3.85 13.21
CA GLU A 24 -0.55 3.00 14.42
C GLU A 24 -1.59 1.86 14.38
N ASN A 25 -2.61 1.97 13.52
CA ASN A 25 -3.70 0.99 13.40
C ASN A 25 -3.53 0.08 12.16
N VAL A 26 -2.42 0.19 11.43
CA VAL A 26 -2.15 -0.68 10.27
C VAL A 26 -1.74 -2.06 10.77
N SER A 27 -2.65 -3.02 10.65
CA SER A 27 -2.44 -4.42 11.04
C SER A 27 -2.42 -5.38 9.85
N GLU A 28 -2.56 -4.87 8.62
CA GLU A 28 -2.63 -5.66 7.40
C GLU A 28 -1.43 -5.41 6.51
N ALA A 29 -1.02 -6.45 5.77
CA ALA A 29 0.00 -6.31 4.75
C ALA A 29 -0.57 -5.52 3.56
N GLY A 30 0.28 -4.74 2.92
CA GLY A 30 -0.10 -4.01 1.72
C GLY A 30 0.79 -2.84 1.38
N ALA A 31 0.40 -2.16 0.31
CA ALA A 31 0.98 -0.90 -0.12
C ALA A 31 0.08 0.25 0.33
N TYR A 32 0.68 1.25 0.97
CA TYR A 32 0.00 2.38 1.58
C TYR A 32 0.61 3.70 1.08
N TYR A 33 -0.22 4.69 0.84
CA TYR A 33 0.18 6.07 0.57
C TYR A 33 0.26 6.85 1.88
N SER A 34 1.36 7.57 2.09
CA SER A 34 1.53 8.47 3.22
C SER A 34 0.88 9.82 2.93
N ASN A 35 -0.18 10.17 3.66
CA ASN A 35 -0.92 11.42 3.39
C ASN A 35 -0.12 12.69 3.72
N TRP A 36 0.92 12.57 4.56
CA TRP A 36 1.74 13.71 4.99
C TRP A 36 2.97 13.95 4.12
N SER A 37 3.50 12.93 3.45
CA SER A 37 4.75 13.02 2.69
C SER A 37 4.61 12.68 1.20
N GLY A 38 3.49 12.08 0.81
CA GLY A 38 3.24 11.61 -0.55
C GLY A 38 3.99 10.33 -0.91
N HIS A 39 4.73 9.72 0.03
CA HIS A 39 5.55 8.53 -0.22
C HIS A 39 4.76 7.21 -0.17
N LEU A 40 5.31 6.19 -0.84
CA LEU A 40 4.79 4.82 -0.80
C LEU A 40 5.41 4.06 0.37
N LEU A 41 4.55 3.58 1.25
CA LEU A 41 4.89 2.69 2.34
C LEU A 41 4.52 1.27 1.93
N ARG A 42 5.45 0.32 2.09
CA ARG A 42 5.24 -1.09 1.78
C ARG A 42 5.34 -1.89 3.08
N VAL A 43 4.23 -2.54 3.45
CA VAL A 43 4.12 -3.34 4.66
C VAL A 43 3.99 -4.80 4.27
N PRO A 44 5.08 -5.57 4.25
CA PRO A 44 5.02 -6.99 3.94
C PRO A 44 4.48 -7.81 5.11
N GLU A 45 3.92 -8.99 4.83
CA GLU A 45 3.30 -9.86 5.84
C GLU A 45 4.26 -10.24 6.98
N TYR A 46 5.55 -10.46 6.66
CA TYR A 46 6.55 -10.77 7.67
C TYR A 46 6.85 -9.60 8.62
N ALA A 47 6.58 -8.36 8.20
CA ALA A 47 6.76 -7.19 9.06
C ALA A 47 5.65 -7.08 10.12
N LEU A 48 4.59 -7.89 10.03
CA LEU A 48 3.47 -7.91 10.97
C LEU A 48 3.54 -9.09 11.96
N LYS A 49 4.51 -9.99 11.81
CA LYS A 49 4.65 -11.17 12.69
C LYS A 49 5.33 -10.81 14.01
N ASP A 50 4.77 -11.29 15.11
CA ASP A 50 5.38 -11.17 16.44
C ASP A 50 6.83 -11.68 16.44
N GLY A 51 7.77 -10.85 16.87
CA GLY A 51 9.21 -11.14 16.87
C GLY A 51 9.98 -10.58 15.68
N PHE A 52 9.31 -10.19 14.60
CA PHE A 52 9.85 -9.28 13.59
C PHE A 52 9.37 -7.89 13.96
N SER A 53 10.23 -7.03 14.50
CA SER A 53 9.83 -5.66 14.83
C SER A 53 9.67 -4.86 13.53
N PRO A 54 8.48 -4.33 13.18
CA PRO A 54 8.42 -3.09 12.43
C PRO A 54 8.66 -1.95 13.44
N LEU A 55 9.93 -1.65 13.66
CA LEU A 55 10.50 -0.75 14.67
C LEU A 55 10.26 0.74 14.39
N ILE A 56 9.22 1.08 13.62
CA ILE A 56 9.01 2.45 13.12
C ILE A 56 7.69 3.01 13.65
N ASP A 57 7.78 3.62 14.82
CA ASP A 57 6.75 4.50 15.36
C ASP A 57 6.96 5.91 14.78
N ILE A 58 6.13 6.28 13.80
CA ILE A 58 6.15 7.61 13.19
C ILE A 58 5.21 8.50 14.00
N ARG A 59 5.80 9.33 14.88
CA ARG A 59 5.07 10.35 15.65
C ARG A 59 5.21 11.71 15.00
N GLY A 60 4.07 12.36 14.75
CA GLY A 60 3.99 13.74 14.32
C GLY A 60 3.05 14.54 15.22
N LYS A 61 3.04 15.87 15.04
CA LYS A 61 2.08 16.76 15.72
C LYS A 61 0.64 16.52 15.27
N GLU A 62 0.48 16.01 14.05
CA GLU A 62 -0.80 15.68 13.43
C GLU A 62 -1.00 14.16 13.33
N PRO A 63 -2.25 13.67 13.24
CA PRO A 63 -2.52 12.25 13.02
C PRO A 63 -1.85 11.78 11.73
N MET A 64 -0.93 10.81 11.84
CA MET A 64 -0.25 10.20 10.68
C MET A 64 -1.22 9.27 9.96
N LEU A 65 -1.93 9.81 8.97
CA LEU A 65 -2.89 9.07 8.16
C LEU A 65 -2.24 8.46 6.93
N VAL A 66 -2.57 7.20 6.67
CA VAL A 66 -2.16 6.47 5.47
C VAL A 66 -3.39 5.97 4.72
N THR A 67 -3.29 5.94 3.40
CA THR A 67 -4.36 5.44 2.52
C THR A 67 -3.93 4.13 1.89
N LYS A 68 -4.74 3.06 2.00
CA LYS A 68 -4.38 1.77 1.40
C LYS A 68 -4.51 1.84 -0.13
N LEU A 69 -3.45 1.48 -0.85
CA LEU A 69 -3.43 1.42 -2.32
C LEU A 69 -3.62 -0.01 -2.83
N SER A 70 -3.08 -1.02 -2.15
CA SER A 70 -3.18 -2.42 -2.55
C SER A 70 -2.93 -3.35 -1.37
N ASP A 71 -3.49 -4.56 -1.40
CA ASP A 71 -3.11 -5.64 -0.47
C ASP A 71 -1.75 -6.25 -0.84
N ASP A 72 -1.27 -6.06 -2.08
CA ASP A 72 0.07 -6.49 -2.49
C ASP A 72 1.12 -5.43 -2.11
N PRO A 73 1.98 -5.69 -1.12
CA PRO A 73 3.04 -4.76 -0.73
C PRO A 73 4.11 -4.60 -1.81
N PHE A 74 4.17 -5.48 -2.81
CA PHE A 74 5.14 -5.45 -3.91
C PHE A 74 4.56 -4.95 -5.23
N VAL A 75 3.35 -4.37 -5.20
CA VAL A 75 2.69 -3.78 -6.37
C VAL A 75 3.65 -2.87 -7.16
N CYS A 76 3.65 -3.01 -8.48
CA CYS A 76 4.48 -2.20 -9.37
C CYS A 76 4.23 -0.70 -9.16
N LEU A 77 5.30 0.11 -9.24
CA LEU A 77 5.22 1.56 -9.02
C LEU A 77 4.23 2.25 -9.98
N SER A 78 4.25 1.88 -11.26
CA SER A 78 3.31 2.40 -12.26
C SER A 78 1.86 2.17 -11.85
N LYS A 79 1.55 0.96 -11.36
CA LYS A 79 0.22 0.59 -10.89
C LYS A 79 -0.16 1.33 -9.61
N ALA A 80 0.74 1.43 -8.64
CA ALA A 80 0.51 2.20 -7.42
C ALA A 80 0.21 3.68 -7.72
N ARG A 81 0.95 4.29 -8.65
CA ARG A 81 0.70 5.65 -9.13
C ARG A 81 -0.65 5.78 -9.83
N SER A 82 -1.03 4.83 -10.68
CA SER A 82 -2.36 4.83 -11.32
C SER A 82 -3.49 4.76 -10.29
N ILE A 83 -3.37 3.91 -9.27
CA ILE A 83 -4.37 3.81 -8.20
C ILE A 83 -4.42 5.12 -7.39
N ALA A 84 -3.26 5.67 -7.01
CA ALA A 84 -3.18 6.91 -6.27
C ALA A 84 -3.77 8.10 -7.06
N ALA A 85 -3.52 8.15 -8.38
CA ALA A 85 -4.13 9.15 -9.26
C ALA A 85 -5.65 9.02 -9.33
N ASN A 86 -6.18 7.78 -9.38
CA ASN A 86 -7.64 7.55 -9.33
C ASN A 86 -8.28 7.97 -8.00
N LEU A 87 -7.49 8.11 -6.94
CA LEU A 87 -7.91 8.56 -5.61
C LEU A 87 -7.59 10.04 -5.36
N ASP A 88 -7.16 10.79 -6.39
CA ASP A 88 -6.75 12.19 -6.31
C ASP A 88 -5.63 12.47 -5.27
N LEU A 89 -4.70 11.51 -5.09
CA LEU A 89 -3.58 11.61 -4.15
C LEU A 89 -2.32 12.19 -4.80
N ALA A 90 -1.66 13.11 -4.10
CA ALA A 90 -0.43 13.76 -4.56
C ALA A 90 0.82 12.86 -4.35
N VAL A 91 1.13 12.02 -5.32
CA VAL A 91 2.24 11.06 -5.26
C VAL A 91 3.63 11.71 -5.37
N ASN A 92 4.57 11.22 -4.55
CA ASN A 92 5.97 11.64 -4.49
C ASN A 92 6.94 10.43 -4.54
N PHE A 93 6.59 9.37 -5.28
CA PHE A 93 7.38 8.15 -5.48
C PHE A 93 7.17 7.58 -6.86
#